data_AF-A0A210R543-F1
#
_entry.id   AF-A0A210R543-F1
#
_cell.length_a   1.000
_cell.length_b   1.000
_cell.length_c   1.000
_cell.angle_alpha   90.00
_cell.angle_beta   90.00
_cell.angle_gamma   90.00
#
_symmetry.space_group_name_H-M   'P 1'
#
loop_
_entity.id
_entity.type
_entity.pdbx_description
1 polymer ?
#
loop_
_entity_poly.entity_id
_entity_poly.type
_entity_poly.pdbx_seq_one_letter_code
_entity_poly.pdbx_strand_id
1 'polypeptide(L)'
;MAAATTLDRANEILDDEALAEEKLLEELENEEIPSHLREARLQSLKNEADQFKMMKEKSHGVYTEIMEEKQFLDTTTSEDRCVVHFFHADFRRCAIMDTHLEKLSKIYFETKFAKINVDHAKFFVEKLKIRMLPALICFNKGIVCDRVIGFEDLGNTDSFQTIVLERRLGKSGVIDVPEEINTKKSIFGHSKTHVDDDSSDDDD
;
A
#
# COMPACT_ATOMS: atom_id res chain seq x y z
N MET A 1 -4.98 9.45 -7.99
CA MET A 1 -3.93 8.50 -7.55
C MET A 1 -4.43 7.10 -7.84
N ALA A 2 -3.56 6.21 -8.32
CA ALA A 2 -3.93 4.81 -8.55
C ALA A 2 -4.30 4.18 -7.20
N ALA A 3 -5.38 3.38 -7.18
CA ALA A 3 -5.74 2.61 -5.99
C ALA A 3 -4.66 1.55 -5.74
N ALA A 4 -4.37 1.24 -4.47
CA ALA A 4 -3.43 0.17 -4.13
C ALA A 4 -3.77 -1.12 -4.86
N THR A 5 -2.76 -1.73 -5.48
CA THR A 5 -2.90 -3.03 -6.14
C THR A 5 -2.99 -4.13 -5.06
N THR A 6 -4.12 -4.83 -5.03
CA THR A 6 -4.33 -5.99 -4.14
C THR A 6 -3.65 -7.23 -4.70
N LEU A 7 -3.42 -8.24 -3.84
CA LEU A 7 -2.86 -9.52 -4.25
C LEU A 7 -3.73 -10.22 -5.32
N ASP A 8 -5.06 -10.14 -5.18
CA ASP A 8 -5.99 -10.73 -6.15
C ASP A 8 -5.87 -10.04 -7.51
N ARG A 9 -5.85 -8.70 -7.53
CA ARG A 9 -5.64 -7.92 -8.75
C ARG A 9 -4.27 -8.18 -9.38
N ALA A 10 -3.22 -8.33 -8.57
CA ALA A 10 -1.89 -8.68 -9.07
C ALA A 10 -1.89 -10.08 -9.72
N ASN A 11 -2.64 -11.05 -9.18
CA ASN A 11 -2.79 -12.36 -9.81
C ASN A 11 -3.60 -12.28 -11.11
N GLU A 12 -4.68 -11.51 -11.15
CA GLU A 12 -5.46 -11.27 -12.37
C GLU A 12 -4.59 -10.67 -13.49
N ILE A 13 -3.73 -9.68 -13.18
CA ILE A 13 -2.83 -9.07 -14.16
C ILE A 13 -1.83 -10.10 -14.73
N LEU A 14 -1.32 -11.01 -13.89
CA LEU A 14 -0.40 -12.06 -14.33
C LEU A 14 -1.09 -13.11 -15.21
N ASP A 15 -2.34 -13.45 -14.90
CA ASP A 15 -3.13 -14.37 -15.70
C ASP A 15 -3.54 -13.72 -17.04
N ASP A 16 -3.92 -12.44 -17.02
CA ASP A 16 -4.22 -11.63 -18.19
C ASP A 16 -2.99 -11.46 -19.11
N GLU A 17 -1.78 -11.32 -18.55
CA GLU A 17 -0.54 -11.28 -19.34
C GLU A 17 -0.36 -12.58 -20.14
N ALA A 18 -0.51 -13.73 -19.48
CA ALA A 18 -0.34 -15.03 -20.14
C ALA A 18 -1.35 -15.21 -21.29
N LEU A 19 -2.61 -14.83 -21.05
CA LEU A 19 -3.66 -14.87 -22.08
C LEU A 19 -3.40 -13.84 -23.19
N ALA A 20 -2.90 -12.65 -22.84
CA ALA A 20 -2.55 -11.61 -23.80
C ALA A 20 -1.38 -12.06 -24.68
N GLU A 21 -0.34 -12.69 -24.13
CA GLU A 21 0.79 -13.21 -24.89
C GLU A 21 0.33 -14.30 -25.89
N GLU A 22 -0.56 -15.20 -25.47
CA GLU A 22 -1.17 -16.22 -26.35
C GLU A 22 -2.00 -15.58 -27.48
N LYS A 23 -2.93 -14.70 -27.14
CA LYS A 23 -3.78 -14.01 -28.13
C LYS A 23 -2.96 -13.15 -29.10
N LEU A 24 -1.83 -12.61 -28.66
CA LEU A 24 -0.98 -11.79 -29.51
C LEU A 24 -0.13 -12.62 -30.47
N LEU A 25 0.28 -13.83 -30.08
CA LEU A 25 0.85 -14.79 -31.02
C LEU A 25 -0.13 -15.06 -32.19
N GLU A 26 -1.43 -15.13 -31.91
CA GLU A 26 -2.47 -15.25 -32.94
C GLU A 26 -2.66 -13.94 -33.75
N GLU A 27 -2.64 -12.76 -33.10
CA GLU A 27 -2.79 -11.47 -33.78
C GLU A 27 -1.57 -11.05 -34.62
N LEU A 28 -0.36 -11.54 -34.32
CA LEU A 28 0.84 -11.34 -35.16
C LEU A 28 0.68 -11.96 -36.55
N GLU A 29 -0.20 -12.97 -36.68
CA GLU A 29 -0.59 -13.53 -37.98
C GLU A 29 -1.59 -12.63 -38.74
N ASN A 30 -2.14 -11.59 -38.09
CA ASN A 30 -3.16 -10.71 -38.64
C ASN A 30 -2.58 -9.34 -39.06
N GLU A 31 -2.65 -9.00 -40.36
CA GLU A 31 -1.95 -7.85 -40.95
C GLU A 31 -2.67 -6.48 -40.75
N GLU A 32 -3.87 -6.43 -40.16
CA GLU A 32 -4.76 -5.24 -40.22
C GLU A 32 -4.43 -4.07 -39.26
N ILE A 33 -3.71 -4.30 -38.15
CA ILE A 33 -3.42 -3.25 -37.16
C ILE A 33 -1.99 -2.70 -37.37
N PRO A 34 -1.72 -1.38 -37.33
CA PRO A 34 -0.35 -0.89 -37.44
C PRO A 34 0.59 -1.48 -36.37
N SER A 35 1.71 -2.07 -36.78
CA SER A 35 2.64 -2.80 -35.89
C SER A 35 3.08 -1.98 -34.67
N HIS A 36 3.45 -0.71 -34.89
CA HIS A 36 3.94 0.18 -33.84
C HIS A 36 2.95 0.42 -32.68
N LEU A 37 1.63 0.46 -32.97
CA LEU A 37 0.62 0.67 -31.92
C LEU A 37 0.37 -0.63 -31.11
N ARG A 38 0.49 -1.79 -31.77
CA ARG A 38 0.41 -3.10 -31.13
C ARG A 38 1.59 -3.32 -30.19
N GLU A 39 2.80 -3.10 -30.70
CA GLU A 39 4.05 -3.26 -29.95
C GLU A 39 4.09 -2.36 -28.71
N ALA A 40 3.67 -1.09 -28.83
CA ALA A 40 3.68 -0.16 -27.70
C ALA A 40 2.72 -0.57 -26.56
N ARG A 41 1.50 -1.04 -26.90
CA ARG A 41 0.54 -1.53 -25.89
C ARG A 41 1.05 -2.81 -25.23
N LEU A 42 1.55 -3.74 -26.03
CA LEU A 42 2.13 -4.99 -25.54
C LEU A 42 3.28 -4.72 -24.56
N GLN A 43 4.20 -3.85 -24.93
CA GLN A 43 5.35 -3.54 -24.11
C GLN A 43 4.94 -2.95 -22.75
N SER A 44 3.90 -2.11 -22.71
CA SER A 44 3.37 -1.59 -21.45
C SER A 44 2.81 -2.70 -20.55
N LEU A 45 1.98 -3.59 -21.11
CA LEU A 45 1.38 -4.71 -20.36
C LEU A 45 2.45 -5.68 -19.84
N LYS A 46 3.40 -6.04 -20.70
CA LYS A 46 4.52 -6.90 -20.34
C LYS A 46 5.38 -6.31 -19.23
N ASN A 47 5.73 -5.03 -19.32
CA ASN A 47 6.52 -4.37 -18.29
C ASN A 47 5.81 -4.36 -16.92
N GLU A 48 4.50 -4.13 -16.92
CA GLU A 48 3.69 -4.13 -15.70
C GLU A 48 3.64 -5.54 -15.08
N ALA A 49 3.36 -6.55 -15.90
CA ALA A 49 3.28 -7.93 -15.44
C ALA A 49 4.65 -8.50 -15.00
N ASP A 50 5.74 -8.18 -15.71
CA ASP A 50 7.11 -8.49 -15.29
C ASP A 50 7.42 -7.90 -13.90
N GLN A 51 7.00 -6.65 -13.63
CA GLN A 51 7.16 -6.04 -12.30
C GLN A 51 6.38 -6.80 -11.22
N PHE A 52 5.11 -7.13 -11.48
CA PHE A 52 4.30 -7.90 -10.53
C PHE A 52 4.87 -9.30 -10.30
N LYS A 53 5.40 -9.94 -11.34
CA LYS A 53 6.06 -11.25 -11.26
C LYS A 53 7.30 -11.20 -10.38
N MET A 54 8.18 -10.22 -10.60
CA MET A 54 9.36 -10.00 -9.76
C MET A 54 8.96 -9.74 -8.30
N MET A 55 7.95 -8.90 -8.05
CA MET A 55 7.44 -8.66 -6.68
C MET A 55 6.92 -9.96 -6.04
N LYS A 56 6.19 -10.79 -6.80
CA LYS A 56 5.67 -12.08 -6.33
C LYS A 56 6.81 -13.06 -5.99
N GLU A 57 7.85 -13.12 -6.81
CA GLU A 57 9.06 -13.93 -6.54
C GLU A 57 9.75 -13.49 -5.25
N LYS A 58 9.79 -12.18 -4.98
CA LYS A 58 10.26 -11.61 -3.71
C LYS A 58 9.26 -11.74 -2.56
N SER A 59 8.18 -12.51 -2.72
CA SER A 59 7.15 -12.77 -1.72
C SER A 59 6.40 -11.50 -1.26
N HIS A 60 6.09 -10.60 -2.18
CA HIS A 60 5.07 -9.57 -1.97
C HIS A 60 3.68 -10.21 -1.80
N GLY A 61 2.75 -9.53 -1.12
CA GLY A 61 1.45 -10.10 -0.78
C GLY A 61 1.44 -10.99 0.46
N VAL A 62 2.62 -11.48 0.89
CA VAL A 62 2.79 -12.41 2.00
C VAL A 62 3.56 -11.74 3.13
N TYR A 63 3.10 -11.94 4.36
CA TYR A 63 3.81 -11.49 5.56
C TYR A 63 4.90 -12.50 5.93
N THR A 64 6.16 -12.17 5.61
CA THR A 64 7.31 -13.08 5.74
C THR A 64 8.17 -12.79 6.97
N GLU A 65 8.70 -13.83 7.59
CA GLU A 65 9.66 -13.70 8.69
C GLU A 65 11.11 -13.74 8.17
N ILE A 66 11.91 -12.77 8.61
CA ILE A 66 13.33 -12.64 8.33
C ILE A 66 14.09 -13.24 9.51
N MET A 67 14.97 -14.22 9.23
CA MET A 67 15.71 -14.93 10.27
C MET A 67 17.12 -14.38 10.51
N GLU A 68 17.66 -13.61 9.57
CA GLU A 68 19.05 -13.13 9.61
C GLU A 68 19.16 -11.62 9.35
N GLU A 69 20.12 -10.97 10.00
CA GLU A 69 20.41 -9.53 9.82
C GLU A 69 20.80 -9.18 8.39
N LYS A 70 21.50 -10.08 7.70
CA LYS A 70 21.88 -9.87 6.30
C LYS A 70 20.63 -9.77 5.40
N GLN A 71 19.70 -10.69 5.58
CA GLN A 71 18.44 -10.71 4.83
C GLN A 71 17.60 -9.46 5.12
N PHE A 72 17.65 -8.93 6.34
CA PHE A 72 16.99 -7.67 6.68
C PHE A 72 17.55 -6.49 5.84
N LEU A 73 18.87 -6.39 5.72
CA LEU A 73 19.49 -5.34 4.91
C LEU A 73 19.14 -5.49 3.43
N ASP A 74 19.23 -6.72 2.91
CA ASP A 74 18.89 -7.02 1.51
C ASP A 74 17.42 -6.68 1.21
N THR A 75 16.50 -7.05 2.11
CA THR A 75 15.07 -6.76 1.97
C THR A 75 14.78 -5.25 2.01
N THR A 76 15.34 -4.53 2.99
CA THR A 76 15.04 -3.10 3.16
C THR A 76 15.65 -2.22 2.07
N THR A 77 16.75 -2.66 1.43
CA THR A 77 17.44 -1.90 0.38
C THR A 77 17.03 -2.25 -1.04
N SER A 78 16.53 -3.48 -1.28
CA SER A 78 16.10 -3.93 -2.61
C SER A 78 14.64 -3.61 -2.94
N GLU A 79 13.82 -3.27 -1.94
CA GLU A 79 12.42 -2.90 -2.13
C GLU A 79 12.20 -1.40 -2.04
N ASP A 80 11.32 -0.88 -2.90
CA ASP A 80 10.96 0.53 -2.91
C ASP A 80 10.18 0.92 -1.65
N ARG A 81 9.23 0.09 -1.21
CA ARG A 81 8.40 0.31 -0.02
C ARG A 81 8.41 -0.94 0.84
N CYS A 82 8.85 -0.80 2.10
CA CYS A 82 8.94 -1.92 3.02
C CYS A 82 8.50 -1.52 4.43
N VAL A 83 7.76 -2.40 5.10
CA VAL A 83 7.37 -2.27 6.51
C VAL A 83 7.90 -3.49 7.25
N VAL A 84 8.76 -3.25 8.25
CA VAL A 84 9.34 -4.32 9.05
C VAL A 84 8.88 -4.23 10.50
N HIS A 85 8.26 -5.30 10.99
CA HIS A 85 7.88 -5.49 12.38
C HIS A 85 9.01 -6.13 13.19
N PHE A 86 9.58 -5.36 14.11
CA PHE A 86 10.45 -5.89 15.15
C PHE A 86 9.58 -6.44 16.27
N PHE A 87 9.69 -7.75 16.49
CA PHE A 87 8.83 -8.48 17.40
C PHE A 87 9.61 -9.39 18.34
N HIS A 88 8.92 -9.92 19.35
CA HIS A 88 9.43 -10.95 20.23
C HIS A 88 8.25 -11.84 20.67
N ALA A 89 8.46 -13.16 20.72
CA ALA A 89 7.39 -14.15 20.91
C ALA A 89 6.63 -13.99 22.25
N ASP A 90 7.34 -13.61 23.31
CA ASP A 90 6.74 -13.43 24.65
C ASP A 90 5.77 -12.23 24.75
N PHE A 91 5.77 -11.33 23.75
CA PHE A 91 4.97 -10.12 23.81
C PHE A 91 3.65 -10.30 23.05
N ARG A 92 2.54 -10.46 23.81
CA ARG A 92 1.19 -10.61 23.24
C ARG A 92 0.82 -9.52 22.22
N ARG A 93 1.22 -8.28 22.44
CA ARG A 93 0.94 -7.16 21.52
C ARG A 93 1.60 -7.33 20.15
N CYS A 94 2.72 -8.04 20.07
CA CYS A 94 3.33 -8.40 18.80
C CYS A 94 2.42 -9.33 17.97
N ALA A 95 1.78 -10.32 18.62
CA ALA A 95 0.86 -11.23 17.93
C ALA A 95 -0.39 -10.50 17.38
N ILE A 96 -0.88 -9.49 18.11
CA ILE A 96 -1.96 -8.63 17.64
C ILE A 96 -1.50 -7.86 16.40
N MET A 97 -0.30 -7.26 16.44
CA MET A 97 0.27 -6.55 15.30
C MET A 97 0.43 -7.45 14.07
N ASP A 98 0.93 -8.68 14.24
CA ASP A 98 1.06 -9.68 13.18
C ASP A 98 -0.29 -9.92 12.45
N THR A 99 -1.39 -10.00 13.21
CA THR A 99 -2.74 -10.23 12.65
C THR A 99 -3.19 -9.09 11.73
N HIS A 100 -2.82 -7.84 12.05
CA HIS A 100 -3.17 -6.69 11.21
C HIS A 100 -2.26 -6.60 9.97
N LEU A 101 -0.96 -6.83 10.14
CA LEU A 101 0.00 -6.78 9.04
C LEU A 101 -0.23 -7.89 8.01
N GLU A 102 -0.64 -9.08 8.43
CA GLU A 102 -0.99 -10.17 7.51
C GLU A 102 -2.20 -9.81 6.62
N LYS A 103 -3.16 -9.05 7.15
CA LYS A 103 -4.29 -8.55 6.35
C LYS A 103 -3.83 -7.48 5.37
N LEU A 104 -3.01 -6.54 5.85
CA LEU A 104 -2.50 -5.44 5.03
C LEU A 104 -1.57 -5.92 3.92
N SER A 105 -0.78 -6.97 4.15
CA SER A 105 0.12 -7.50 3.12
C SER A 105 -0.62 -7.95 1.86
N LYS A 106 -1.82 -8.50 2.02
CA LYS A 106 -2.67 -8.96 0.91
C LYS A 106 -3.35 -7.80 0.17
N ILE A 107 -3.59 -6.68 0.84
CA ILE A 107 -4.26 -5.50 0.28
C ILE A 107 -3.25 -4.60 -0.46
N TYR A 108 -2.05 -4.46 0.10
CA TYR A 108 -1.02 -3.55 -0.41
C TYR A 108 0.13 -4.34 -1.02
N PHE A 109 -0.10 -4.96 -2.19
CA PHE A 109 0.86 -5.85 -2.83
C PHE A 109 2.19 -5.16 -3.15
N GLU A 110 2.15 -3.89 -3.51
CA GLU A 110 3.34 -3.10 -3.88
C GLU A 110 4.25 -2.78 -2.68
N THR A 111 3.82 -3.08 -1.46
CA THR A 111 4.58 -2.85 -0.23
C THR A 111 5.02 -4.17 0.36
N LYS A 112 6.31 -4.31 0.63
CA LYS A 112 6.84 -5.51 1.27
C LYS A 112 6.57 -5.47 2.77
N PHE A 113 5.81 -6.42 3.29
CA PHE A 113 5.60 -6.59 4.73
C PHE A 113 6.44 -7.75 5.25
N ALA A 114 7.24 -7.48 6.29
CA ALA A 114 8.07 -8.48 6.91
C ALA A 114 8.13 -8.32 8.43
N LYS A 115 8.61 -9.36 9.11
CA LYS A 115 8.90 -9.32 10.55
C LYS A 115 10.25 -9.90 10.87
N ILE A 116 10.84 -9.46 11.97
CA ILE A 116 12.11 -9.98 12.46
C ILE A 116 12.10 -10.03 13.98
N ASN A 117 12.53 -11.17 14.54
CA ASN A 117 12.67 -11.28 15.98
C ASN A 117 13.87 -10.44 16.44
N VAL A 118 13.69 -9.61 17.45
CA VAL A 118 14.74 -8.75 18.03
C VAL A 118 15.97 -9.55 18.48
N ASP A 119 15.82 -10.81 18.85
CA ASP A 119 16.94 -11.69 19.23
C ASP A 119 17.88 -11.99 18.07
N HIS A 120 17.34 -12.02 16.85
CA HIS A 120 18.08 -12.25 15.61
C HIS A 120 18.57 -10.95 14.96
N ALA A 121 18.21 -9.77 15.50
CA ALA A 121 18.47 -8.46 14.88
C ALA A 121 19.11 -7.45 15.85
N LYS A 122 19.96 -7.91 16.76
CA LYS A 122 20.54 -7.09 17.83
C LYS A 122 21.26 -5.85 17.31
N PHE A 123 21.98 -5.96 16.20
CA PHE A 123 22.67 -4.82 15.58
C PHE A 123 21.68 -3.74 15.15
N PHE A 124 20.58 -4.14 14.49
CA PHE A 124 19.56 -3.21 14.01
C PHE A 124 18.68 -2.68 15.15
N VAL A 125 18.40 -3.47 16.17
CA VAL A 125 17.71 -3.01 17.40
C VAL A 125 18.49 -1.87 18.05
N GLU A 126 19.81 -2.00 18.18
CA GLU A 126 20.66 -0.94 18.72
C GLU A 126 20.76 0.26 17.77
N LYS A 127 21.06 0.01 16.49
CA LYS A 127 21.23 1.05 15.46
C LYS A 127 19.97 1.89 15.26
N LEU A 128 18.82 1.24 15.24
CA LEU A 128 17.51 1.87 15.12
C LEU A 128 16.96 2.33 16.48
N LYS A 129 17.66 2.10 17.59
CA LYS A 129 17.26 2.52 18.94
C LYS A 129 15.86 2.00 19.34
N ILE A 130 15.58 0.74 19.03
CA ILE A 130 14.31 0.09 19.37
C ILE A 130 14.33 -0.25 20.86
N ARG A 131 13.47 0.42 21.64
CA ARG A 131 13.41 0.28 23.10
C ARG A 131 12.12 -0.39 23.60
N MET A 132 11.08 -0.39 22.78
CA MET A 132 9.75 -0.91 23.12
C MET A 132 9.22 -1.75 21.97
N LEU A 133 8.47 -2.79 22.31
CA LEU A 133 7.82 -3.70 21.37
C LEU A 133 6.29 -3.67 21.54
N PRO A 134 5.52 -3.86 20.47
CA PRO A 134 5.96 -4.02 19.07
C PRO A 134 6.52 -2.71 18.48
N ALA A 135 7.45 -2.81 17.53
CA ALA A 135 7.96 -1.65 16.79
C ALA A 135 7.90 -1.91 15.28
N LEU A 136 7.21 -1.04 14.55
CA LEU A 136 7.18 -1.05 13.09
C LEU A 136 8.09 0.04 12.56
N ILE A 137 8.98 -0.32 11.66
CA ILE A 137 9.84 0.61 10.95
C ILE A 137 9.43 0.60 9.47
N CYS A 138 9.14 1.79 8.95
CA CYS A 138 8.74 2.01 7.58
C CYS A 138 9.95 2.49 6.77
N PHE A 139 10.20 1.84 5.64
CA PHE A 139 11.30 2.13 4.72
C PHE A 139 10.75 2.54 3.36
N ASN A 140 11.37 3.55 2.78
CA ASN A 140 11.18 3.95 1.40
C ASN A 140 12.57 4.03 0.75
N LYS A 141 12.85 3.18 -0.25
CA LYS A 141 14.12 3.06 -0.96
C LYS A 141 15.33 2.94 -0.01
N GLY A 142 15.23 2.02 0.97
CA GLY A 142 16.28 1.81 1.98
C GLY A 142 16.38 2.87 3.08
N ILE A 143 15.60 3.95 3.02
CA ILE A 143 15.62 5.02 4.02
C ILE A 143 14.45 4.88 4.97
N VAL A 144 14.70 4.98 6.27
CA VAL A 144 13.63 5.02 7.28
C VAL A 144 12.83 6.30 7.12
N CYS A 145 11.56 6.18 6.76
CA CYS A 145 10.64 7.31 6.58
C CYS A 145 9.73 7.52 7.79
N ASP A 146 9.36 6.46 8.51
CA ASP A 146 8.46 6.54 9.66
C ASP A 146 8.60 5.36 10.61
N ARG A 147 8.05 5.50 11.82
CA ARG A 147 8.09 4.51 12.89
C ARG A 147 6.78 4.51 13.69
N VAL A 148 6.26 3.33 13.97
CA VAL A 148 5.13 3.13 14.89
C VAL A 148 5.62 2.30 16.05
N ILE A 149 5.54 2.86 17.27
CA ILE A 149 6.06 2.21 18.48
C ILE A 149 4.89 1.92 19.42
N GLY A 150 4.75 0.66 19.81
CA GLY A 150 3.63 0.21 20.63
C GLY A 150 2.29 0.50 19.95
N PHE A 151 1.25 0.74 20.77
CA PHE A 151 -0.10 1.07 20.30
C PHE A 151 -0.49 2.51 20.61
N GLU A 152 0.44 3.37 21.03
CA GLU A 152 0.15 4.76 21.43
C GLU A 152 -0.54 5.53 20.29
N ASP A 153 0.01 5.40 19.08
CA ASP A 153 -0.54 5.98 17.84
C ASP A 153 -1.81 5.27 17.33
N LEU A 154 -2.18 4.13 17.92
CA LEU A 154 -3.26 3.25 17.49
C LEU A 154 -4.45 3.27 18.47
N GLY A 155 -4.51 4.26 19.35
CA GLY A 155 -5.56 4.41 20.37
C GLY A 155 -5.26 3.70 21.69
N ASN A 156 -4.03 3.21 21.87
CA ASN A 156 -3.51 2.57 23.07
C ASN A 156 -4.40 1.44 23.62
N THR A 157 -4.99 0.67 22.71
CA THR A 157 -5.86 -0.47 23.02
C THR A 157 -5.39 -1.71 22.28
N ASP A 158 -5.56 -2.88 22.89
CA ASP A 158 -5.25 -4.17 22.27
C ASP A 158 -6.29 -4.60 21.20
N SER A 159 -7.40 -3.86 21.07
CA SER A 159 -8.51 -4.17 20.17
C SER A 159 -8.72 -3.12 19.06
N PHE A 160 -7.64 -2.49 18.59
CA PHE A 160 -7.74 -1.49 17.52
C PHE A 160 -8.14 -2.15 16.19
N GLN A 161 -8.80 -1.38 15.32
CA GLN A 161 -9.22 -1.85 14.00
C GLN A 161 -8.08 -1.72 12.98
N THR A 162 -7.98 -2.64 12.01
CA THR A 162 -6.94 -2.60 10.96
C THR A 162 -6.87 -1.25 10.23
N ILE A 163 -8.01 -0.60 10.01
CA ILE A 163 -8.11 0.71 9.37
C ILE A 163 -7.33 1.81 10.11
N VAL A 164 -7.13 1.67 11.42
CA VAL A 164 -6.34 2.64 12.22
C VAL A 164 -4.86 2.52 11.85
N LEU A 165 -4.34 1.29 11.79
CA LEU A 165 -2.97 1.01 11.38
C LEU A 165 -2.76 1.37 9.90
N GLU A 166 -3.70 1.02 9.05
CA GLU A 166 -3.71 1.39 7.63
C GLU A 166 -3.61 2.90 7.45
N ARG A 167 -4.47 3.70 8.11
CA ARG A 167 -4.39 5.16 8.05
C ARG A 167 -3.05 5.69 8.60
N ARG A 168 -2.48 5.05 9.63
CA ARG A 168 -1.18 5.45 10.19
C ARG A 168 -0.04 5.20 9.21
N LEU A 169 -0.06 4.08 8.47
CA LEU A 169 0.91 3.75 7.42
C LEU A 169 0.68 4.56 6.14
N GLY A 170 -0.57 4.88 5.79
CA GLY A 170 -0.87 5.76 4.65
C GLY A 170 -0.25 7.15 4.82
N LYS A 171 -0.23 7.68 6.05
CA LYS A 171 0.42 8.96 6.36
C LYS A 171 1.94 8.95 6.15
N SER A 172 2.60 7.79 6.20
CA SER A 172 4.04 7.70 5.94
C SER A 172 4.38 7.55 4.46
N GLY A 173 3.37 7.34 3.60
CA GLY A 173 3.56 7.14 2.17
C GLY A 173 4.16 5.78 1.81
N VAL A 174 4.23 4.83 2.76
CA VAL A 174 4.63 3.45 2.45
C VAL A 174 3.50 2.60 1.91
N ILE A 175 2.25 3.05 2.03
CA ILE A 175 1.10 2.44 1.38
C ILE A 175 0.21 3.52 0.76
N ASP A 176 -0.44 3.19 -0.35
CA ASP A 176 -1.36 4.10 -1.06
C ASP A 176 -2.80 3.80 -0.66
N VAL A 177 -3.25 4.41 0.44
CA VAL A 177 -4.64 4.24 0.89
C VAL A 177 -5.57 4.90 -0.13
N PRO A 178 -6.55 4.17 -0.72
CA PRO A 178 -7.53 4.78 -1.58
C PRO A 178 -8.31 5.82 -0.77
N GLU A 179 -8.33 7.08 -1.23
CA GLU A 179 -9.14 8.11 -0.59
C GLU A 179 -10.61 7.69 -0.66
N GLU A 180 -11.26 7.52 0.49
CA GLU A 180 -12.72 7.56 0.53
C GLU A 180 -13.14 8.92 -0.03
N ILE A 181 -13.85 8.94 -1.16
CA ILE A 181 -14.51 10.13 -1.67
C ILE A 181 -15.43 10.60 -0.55
N ASN A 182 -14.97 11.59 0.21
CA ASN A 182 -15.72 12.17 1.30
C ASN A 182 -16.87 12.96 0.63
N THR A 183 -18.02 12.33 0.43
CA THR A 183 -19.26 12.92 -0.10
C THR A 183 -19.92 13.88 0.91
N LYS A 184 -19.10 14.67 1.61
CA LYS A 184 -19.51 15.80 2.44
C LYS A 184 -18.93 17.11 1.92
N LYS A 185 -18.99 17.33 0.60
CA LYS A 185 -19.17 18.69 0.10
C LYS A 185 -20.67 18.93 0.08
N SER A 186 -21.17 19.63 1.10
CA SER A 186 -22.52 20.18 1.11
C SER A 186 -22.69 21.05 -0.15
N ILE A 187 -23.43 20.54 -1.14
CA ILE A 187 -23.93 21.26 -2.31
C ILE A 187 -25.16 22.10 -1.89
N PHE A 188 -25.11 22.76 -0.74
CA PHE A 188 -26.06 23.82 -0.42
C PHE A 188 -25.43 25.15 -0.78
N GLY A 189 -25.57 25.49 -2.07
CA GLY A 189 -25.42 26.85 -2.56
C GLY A 189 -26.40 27.75 -1.83
N HIS A 190 -25.86 28.61 -0.96
CA HIS A 190 -26.56 29.82 -0.54
C HIS A 190 -26.34 30.87 -1.64
N SER A 191 -27.20 30.85 -2.65
CA SER A 191 -27.48 32.01 -3.49
C SER A 191 -28.92 32.43 -3.21
N LYS A 192 -29.12 33.27 -2.19
CA LYS A 192 -30.30 34.12 -2.13
C LYS A 192 -30.03 35.37 -2.96
N THR A 193 -30.61 35.30 -4.15
CA THR A 193 -30.95 36.32 -5.14
C THR A 193 -31.15 37.74 -4.60
N HIS A 194 -30.43 38.69 -5.20
CA HIS A 194 -30.94 40.03 -5.47
C HIS A 194 -31.99 39.92 -6.58
N VAL A 195 -33.19 40.45 -6.34
CA VAL A 195 -34.11 40.98 -7.36
C VAL A 195 -34.70 42.23 -6.74
N ASP A 196 -34.34 43.38 -7.32
CA ASP A 196 -34.95 44.69 -7.08
C ASP A 196 -36.13 44.90 -8.06
N ASP A 197 -37.01 45.87 -7.70
CA ASP A 197 -38.08 46.53 -8.48
C ASP A 197 -39.40 45.74 -8.74
N ASP A 198 -40.62 46.28 -8.65
CA ASP A 198 -41.10 47.67 -8.55
C ASP A 198 -42.60 47.73 -8.17
N SER A 199 -43.07 48.90 -7.68
CA SER A 199 -44.47 49.43 -7.64
C SER A 199 -45.52 48.72 -6.72
N SER A 200 -46.47 49.35 -6.03
CA SER A 200 -47.17 50.65 -6.20
C SER A 200 -47.95 51.02 -4.91
N ASP A 201 -48.10 52.34 -4.70
CA ASP A 201 -49.26 53.12 -4.20
C ASP A 201 -50.02 52.84 -2.88
N ASP A 202 -50.20 53.98 -2.19
CA ASP A 202 -51.37 54.48 -1.45
C ASP A 202 -51.63 54.19 0.06
N ASP A 203 -51.79 55.34 0.73
CA ASP A 203 -52.72 55.72 1.81
C ASP A 203 -52.29 55.79 3.30
N ASP A 204 -52.56 57.00 3.83
CA ASP A 204 -52.63 57.57 5.19
C ASP A 204 -51.35 58.07 5.92
#